data_AF-R0BCF5-F1
#
_entry.id   AF-R0BCF5-F1
#
_cell.length_a   1.000
_cell.length_b   1.000
_cell.length_c   1.000
_cell.angle_alpha   90.00
_cell.angle_beta   90.00
_cell.angle_gamma   90.00
#
_symmetry.space_group_name_H-M   'P 1'
#
loop_
_entity.id
_entity.type
_entity.pdbx_description
1 polymer ?
#
loop_
_entity_poly.entity_id
_entity_poly.type
_entity_poly.pdbx_seq_one_letter_code
_entity_poly.pdbx_strand_id
1 'polypeptide(L)'
;MVEELASRWVDYVIENGADKEQRAVYVYGLICFINELFSSALLLAIALPLNRIWQIVVWMMAFDMLRFNIGGYHADTPVRCIVESAFIGILCTLAYPFWVKGPYSSV
;
A
#
# COMPACT_ATOMS: atom_id res chain seq x y z
N MET A 1 3.38 1.34 18.85
CA MET A 1 3.72 -0.05 18.43
C MET A 1 4.56 -0.06 17.16
N VAL A 2 4.05 0.39 16.01
CA VAL A 2 4.83 0.41 14.75
C VAL A 2 6.09 1.28 14.87
N GLU A 3 5.97 2.46 15.47
CA GLU A 3 7.11 3.37 15.71
C GLU A 3 8.21 2.75 16.58
N GLU A 4 7.81 1.99 17.62
CA GLU A 4 8.75 1.34 18.55
C GLU A 4 9.46 0.17 17.88
N LEU A 5 8.72 -0.65 17.10
CA LEU A 5 9.30 -1.71 16.29
C LEU A 5 10.27 -1.14 15.25
N ALA A 6 9.86 -0.09 14.55
CA ALA A 6 10.67 0.58 13.53
C ALA A 6 11.95 1.16 14.14
N SER A 7 11.85 1.82 15.30
CA SER A 7 13.00 2.36 16.01
C SER A 7 14.00 1.27 16.39
N ARG A 8 13.52 0.17 17.00
CA ARG A 8 14.37 -0.97 17.38
C ARG A 8 15.07 -1.61 16.18
N TRP A 9 14.37 -1.76 15.07
CA TRP A 9 14.96 -2.32 13.84
C TRP A 9 16.01 -1.39 13.24
N VAL A 10 15.74 -0.08 13.21
CA VAL A 10 16.71 0.90 12.69
C VAL A 10 17.94 0.99 13.58
N ASP A 11 17.77 0.96 14.91
CA ASP A 11 18.90 0.97 15.85
C ASP A 11 19.80 -0.27 15.62
N TYR A 12 19.21 -1.45 15.42
CA TYR A 12 19.95 -2.65 15.02
C TYR A 12 20.70 -2.47 13.69
N VAL A 13 20.07 -1.88 12.67
CA VAL A 13 20.71 -1.64 11.36
C VAL A 13 21.87 -0.65 11.46
N ILE A 14 21.75 0.39 12.30
CA ILE A 14 22.82 1.35 12.57
C ILE A 14 24.00 0.70 13.30
N GLU A 15 23.72 -0.15 14.30
CA GLU A 15 24.75 -0.92 15.01
C GLU A 15 25.55 -1.84 14.05
N ASN A 16 24.95 -2.25 12.93
CA ASN A 16 25.57 -3.09 11.90
C ASN A 16 26.19 -2.29 10.73
N GLY A 17 26.40 -0.98 10.89
CA GLY A 17 27.21 -0.18 9.97
C GLY A 17 26.42 0.78 9.06
N ALA A 18 25.11 0.96 9.27
CA ALA A 18 24.38 2.02 8.60
C ALA A 18 24.67 3.40 9.20
N ASP A 19 24.56 4.45 8.38
CA ASP A 19 24.81 5.83 8.79
C ASP A 19 23.82 6.29 9.88
N LYS A 20 24.38 6.66 11.03
CA LYS A 20 23.61 7.13 12.19
C LYS A 20 22.96 8.50 11.95
N GLU A 21 23.52 9.35 11.08
CA GLU A 21 22.94 10.65 10.75
C GLU A 21 21.59 10.50 10.03
N GLN A 22 21.42 9.40 9.28
CA GLN A 22 20.20 9.07 8.56
C GLN A 22 19.14 8.36 9.41
N ARG A 23 19.35 8.20 10.72
CA ARG A 23 18.43 7.48 11.61
C ARG A 23 16.98 7.93 11.46
N ALA A 24 16.73 9.23 11.45
CA ALA A 24 15.38 9.76 11.32
C ALA A 24 14.71 9.35 10.00
N VAL A 25 15.47 9.36 8.90
CA VAL A 25 15.00 8.93 7.57
C VAL A 25 14.72 7.43 7.55
N TYR A 26 15.59 6.61 8.14
CA TYR A 26 15.37 5.17 8.23
C TYR A 26 14.15 4.81 9.08
N VAL A 27 13.96 5.45 10.23
CA VAL A 27 12.78 5.22 11.08
C VAL A 27 11.52 5.58 10.33
N TYR A 28 11.49 6.77 9.72
CA TYR A 28 10.34 7.21 8.93
C TYR A 28 10.05 6.27 7.74
N GLY A 29 11.08 5.89 7.00
CA GLY A 29 10.97 4.97 5.86
C GLY A 29 10.43 3.60 6.28
N LEU A 30 10.91 3.05 7.41
CA LEU A 30 10.45 1.76 7.92
C LEU A 30 9.00 1.83 8.44
N ILE A 31 8.59 2.92 9.07
CA ILE A 31 7.19 3.15 9.45
C ILE A 31 6.30 3.15 8.20
N CYS A 32 6.69 3.88 7.16
CA CYS A 32 5.95 3.91 5.88
C CYS A 32 5.88 2.52 5.26
N PHE A 33 7.00 1.80 5.20
CA PHE A 33 7.08 0.46 4.63
C PHE A 33 6.19 -0.55 5.37
N ILE A 34 6.22 -0.55 6.70
CA ILE A 34 5.37 -1.44 7.51
C ILE A 34 3.89 -1.12 7.27
N ASN A 35 3.51 0.16 7.27
CA ASN A 35 2.13 0.57 7.01
C ASN A 35 1.65 0.16 5.61
N GLU A 36 2.51 0.30 4.61
CA GLU A 36 2.20 -0.13 3.24
C GLU A 36 2.03 -1.65 3.15
N LEU A 37 2.94 -2.41 3.78
CA LEU A 37 2.86 -3.86 3.83
C LEU A 37 1.54 -4.35 4.45
N PHE A 38 1.11 -3.74 5.56
CA PHE A 38 -0.18 -4.06 6.19
C PHE A 38 -1.38 -3.69 5.32
N SER A 39 -1.32 -2.52 4.65
CA SER A 39 -2.38 -2.06 3.73
C SER A 39 -2.55 -3.02 2.55
N SER A 40 -1.42 -3.37 1.94
CA SER A 40 -1.31 -4.34 0.84
C SER A 40 -1.85 -5.72 1.23
N ALA A 41 -1.47 -6.22 2.42
CA ALA A 41 -1.97 -7.50 2.92
C ALA A 41 -3.49 -7.49 3.14
N LEU A 42 -4.06 -6.40 3.65
CA LEU A 42 -5.51 -6.27 3.85
C LEU A 42 -6.27 -6.25 2.52
N LEU A 43 -5.75 -5.52 1.53
CA LEU A 43 -6.32 -5.49 0.17
C LEU A 43 -6.38 -6.88 -0.46
N LEU A 44 -5.29 -7.65 -0.35
CA LEU A 44 -5.26 -9.04 -0.81
C LEU A 44 -6.26 -9.92 -0.05
N ALA A 45 -6.37 -9.75 1.27
CA ALA A 45 -7.33 -10.48 2.08
C ALA A 45 -8.79 -10.20 1.67
N ILE A 46 -9.11 -8.96 1.29
CA ILE A 46 -10.44 -8.58 0.78
C ILE A 46 -10.69 -9.12 -0.63
N ALA A 47 -9.65 -9.19 -1.46
CA ALA A 47 -9.77 -9.71 -2.83
C ALA A 47 -10.00 -11.23 -2.90
N LEU A 48 -9.60 -11.98 -1.87
CA LEU A 48 -9.80 -13.43 -1.74
C LEU A 48 -11.29 -13.84 -1.88
N PRO A 49 -12.22 -13.39 -1.03
CA PRO A 49 -13.64 -13.76 -1.14
C PRO A 49 -14.30 -13.24 -2.42
N LEU A 50 -13.76 -12.19 -3.04
CA LEU A 50 -14.26 -11.65 -4.32
C LEU A 50 -13.80 -12.49 -5.53
N ASN A 51 -12.84 -13.40 -5.34
CA ASN A 51 -12.15 -14.12 -6.42
C ASN A 51 -11.54 -13.16 -7.48
N ARG A 52 -10.97 -12.04 -7.00
CA ARG A 52 -10.40 -10.96 -7.84
C ARG A 52 -8.93 -10.65 -7.52
N ILE A 53 -8.19 -11.64 -7.04
CA ILE A 53 -6.80 -11.45 -6.57
C ILE A 53 -5.92 -10.84 -7.68
N TRP A 54 -6.01 -11.35 -8.91
CA TRP A 54 -5.16 -10.83 -9.98
C TRP A 54 -5.50 -9.39 -10.38
N GLN A 55 -6.78 -9.02 -10.35
CA GLN A 55 -7.19 -7.64 -10.60
C GLN A 55 -6.65 -6.71 -9.51
N ILE A 56 -6.71 -7.10 -8.24
CA ILE A 56 -6.18 -6.28 -7.14
C ILE A 56 -4.66 -6.19 -7.21
N VAL A 57 -3.94 -7.26 -7.57
CA VAL A 57 -2.48 -7.25 -7.72
C VAL A 57 -2.03 -6.28 -8.82
N VAL A 58 -2.67 -6.33 -9.99
CA VAL A 58 -2.38 -5.38 -11.08
C VAL A 58 -2.71 -3.94 -10.66
N TRP A 59 -3.84 -3.74 -9.98
CA TRP A 59 -4.22 -2.43 -9.47
C TRP A 59 -3.21 -1.90 -8.44
N MET A 60 -2.76 -2.73 -7.50
CA MET A 60 -1.76 -2.38 -6.49
C MET A 60 -0.44 -1.96 -7.15
N MET A 61 0.09 -2.75 -8.08
CA MET A 61 1.34 -2.39 -8.78
C MET A 61 1.21 -1.04 -9.50
N ALA A 62 0.08 -0.80 -10.18
CA ALA A 62 -0.16 0.47 -10.87
C ALA A 62 -0.30 1.65 -9.89
N PHE A 63 -1.03 1.45 -8.79
CA PHE A 63 -1.27 2.46 -7.77
C PHE A 63 0.01 2.81 -7.00
N ASP A 64 0.83 1.82 -6.65
CA ASP A 64 2.10 2.01 -5.95
C ASP A 64 3.12 2.72 -6.83
N MET A 65 3.21 2.34 -8.12
CA MET A 65 4.04 3.07 -9.08
C MET A 65 3.59 4.52 -9.23
N LEU A 66 2.29 4.76 -9.31
CA LEU A 66 1.74 6.12 -9.36
C LEU A 66 2.17 6.90 -8.12
N ARG A 67 1.90 6.35 -6.92
CA ARG A 67 2.20 6.97 -5.62
C ARG A 67 3.69 7.18 -5.38
N PHE A 68 4.55 6.30 -5.90
CA PHE A 68 6.00 6.47 -5.84
C PHE A 68 6.47 7.69 -6.64
N ASN A 69 5.87 7.93 -7.82
CA ASN A 69 6.31 8.98 -8.73
C ASN A 69 5.67 10.36 -8.45
N ILE A 70 4.39 10.41 -8.06
CA ILE A 70 3.69 11.67 -7.79
C ILE A 70 3.74 12.08 -6.31
N GLY A 71 4.36 11.24 -5.47
CA GLY A 71 4.15 11.29 -4.03
C GLY A 71 2.73 10.86 -3.67
N GLY A 72 2.27 11.22 -2.47
CA GLY A 72 0.92 10.84 -2.08
C GLY A 72 0.38 11.67 -0.93
N TYR A 73 -0.93 11.57 -0.76
CA TYR A 73 -1.59 12.01 0.46
C TYR A 73 -1.10 11.15 1.62
N HIS A 74 -0.49 11.78 2.62
CA HIS A 74 -0.17 11.14 3.88
C HIS A 74 -1.36 11.37 4.81
N ALA A 75 -2.21 10.36 4.97
CA ALA A 75 -3.32 10.46 5.90
C ALA A 75 -2.78 10.61 7.33
N ASP A 76 -3.42 11.45 8.14
CA ASP A 76 -3.01 11.73 9.52
C ASP A 76 -2.96 10.47 10.41
N THR A 77 -3.62 9.39 9.99
CA THR A 77 -3.58 8.10 10.65
C THR A 77 -3.34 6.95 9.66
N PRO A 78 -2.58 5.91 10.04
CA PRO A 78 -2.38 4.71 9.22
C PRO A 78 -3.71 4.05 8.82
N VAL A 79 -4.69 4.06 9.73
CA VAL A 79 -6.02 3.49 9.50
C VAL A 79 -6.76 4.22 8.36
N ARG A 80 -6.68 5.55 8.30
CA ARG A 80 -7.29 6.31 7.19
C ARG A 80 -6.65 5.94 5.86
N CYS A 81 -5.32 5.86 5.81
CA CYS A 81 -4.60 5.45 4.60
C CYS A 81 -5.04 4.06 4.12
N ILE A 82 -5.16 3.11 5.04
CA ILE A 82 -5.64 1.75 4.76
C ILE A 82 -7.07 1.77 4.21
N VAL A 83 -7.98 2.46 4.89
CA VAL A 83 -9.41 2.50 4.53
C VAL A 83 -9.63 3.20 3.18
N GLU A 84 -8.97 4.33 2.95
CA GLU A 84 -9.07 5.09 1.70
C GLU A 84 -8.48 4.28 0.53
N SER A 85 -7.32 3.66 0.70
CA SER A 85 -6.69 2.83 -0.33
C SER A 85 -7.52 1.59 -0.64
N ALA A 86 -8.05 0.92 0.39
CA ALA A 86 -8.95 -0.23 0.23
C ALA A 86 -10.23 0.16 -0.50
N PHE A 87 -10.84 1.30 -0.14
CA PHE A 87 -12.03 1.80 -0.78
C PHE A 87 -11.81 2.06 -2.28
N ILE A 88 -10.72 2.74 -2.65
CA ILE A 88 -10.40 3.01 -4.07
C ILE A 88 -10.15 1.70 -4.82
N GLY A 89 -9.35 0.77 -4.26
CA GLY A 89 -9.04 -0.50 -4.91
C GLY A 89 -10.26 -1.38 -5.15
N ILE A 90 -11.14 -1.49 -4.16
CA ILE A 90 -12.41 -2.21 -4.28
C ILE A 90 -13.30 -1.53 -5.31
N LEU A 91 -13.44 -0.21 -5.26
CA LEU A 91 -14.28 0.55 -6.20
C LEU A 91 -13.80 0.39 -7.65
N CYS A 92 -12.49 0.48 -7.90
CA CYS A 92 -11.90 0.19 -9.21
C CYS A 92 -12.18 -1.25 -9.68
N THR A 93 -12.07 -2.23 -8.78
CA THR A 93 -12.32 -3.65 -9.09
C THR A 93 -13.80 -3.91 -9.40
N LEU A 94 -14.72 -3.26 -8.70
CA LEU A 94 -16.17 -3.34 -8.96
C LEU A 94 -16.59 -2.55 -10.20
N ALA A 95 -15.86 -1.47 -10.53
CA ALA A 95 -16.11 -0.66 -11.71
C ALA A 95 -15.57 -1.29 -13.01
N TYR A 96 -14.47 -2.05 -12.94
CA TYR A 96 -13.83 -2.73 -14.09
C TYR A 96 -14.81 -3.41 -15.08
N PRO A 97 -15.84 -4.16 -14.64
CA PRO A 97 -16.76 -4.81 -15.56
C PRO A 97 -17.56 -3.84 -16.41
N PHE A 98 -17.85 -2.62 -15.94
CA PHE A 98 -18.54 -1.60 -16.74
C PHE A 98 -17.68 -1.08 -17.89
N TRP A 99 -16.35 -1.07 -17.71
CA TRP A 99 -15.40 -0.63 -18.73
C TRP A 99 -15.10 -1.72 -19.75
N VAL A 100 -14.96 -2.98 -19.29
CA VAL A 100 -14.68 -4.11 -20.19
C VAL A 100 -15.93 -4.63 -20.89
N LYS A 101 -17.09 -4.63 -20.22
CA LYS A 101 -18.39 -4.95 -20.82
C LYS A 101 -19.15 -3.70 -21.24
N GLY A 102 -18.44 -2.66 -21.68
CA GLY A 102 -19.06 -1.48 -22.28
C GLY A 102 -19.98 -1.86 -23.46
N PRO A 103 -20.78 -0.92 -23.98
CA PRO A 103 -21.84 -1.18 -24.99
C PRO A 103 -21.39 -1.83 -26.31
N TYR A 104 -20.10 -2.15 -26.46
CA TYR A 104 -19.50 -2.82 -27.61
C TYR A 104 -19.17 -4.30 -27.38
N SER A 105 -19.42 -4.87 -26.19
CA SER A 105 -19.13 -6.29 -25.89
C SER A 105 -20.28 -7.25 -26.27
N SER A 106 -20.91 -7.03 -27.42
CA SER A 106 -21.82 -7.99 -28.07
C SER A 106 -21.12 -8.59 -29.29
N VAL A 107 -20.12 -9.44 -29.03
CA VAL A 107 -19.64 -10.47 -29.95
C VAL A 107 -19.37 -11.72 -29.12
#